data_AF-A0A2N9M2J9-F1
#
_entry.id   AF-A0A2N9M2J9-F1
#
_cell.length_a   1.000
_cell.length_b   1.000
_cell.length_c   1.000
_cell.angle_alpha   90.00
_cell.angle_beta   90.00
_cell.angle_gamma   90.00
#
_symmetry.space_group_name_H-M   'P 1'
#
loop_
_entity.id
_entity.type
_entity.pdbx_description
1 polymer ?
#
loop_
_entity_poly.entity_id
_entity_poly.type
_entity_poly.pdbx_seq_one_letter_code
_entity_poly.pdbx_strand_id
1 'polypeptide(L)'
;MALADLTKQLAQQAILSATSAPEKKEASAPAPADNTGLTIFGEIQAMQRALKEDEELVVLFQSGVERIRVVELFLRTPQVIVLSGQDQSRNLTRIITPAASLQLLCKTMKVAAGGKPVRVALITPKKDSTAK
;
A
#
# COMPACT_ATOMS: atom_id res chain seq x y z
N MET A 1 3.01 -56.69 -37.16
CA MET A 1 3.22 -56.82 -35.70
C MET A 1 3.59 -55.50 -35.03
N ALA A 2 4.42 -54.63 -35.60
CA ALA A 2 4.87 -53.39 -34.93
C ALA A 2 3.81 -52.27 -34.69
N LEU A 3 2.73 -52.20 -35.49
CA LEU A 3 1.73 -51.12 -35.37
C LEU A 3 0.72 -51.37 -34.23
N ALA A 4 0.41 -52.64 -33.94
CA ALA A 4 -0.48 -53.02 -32.85
C ALA A 4 0.16 -52.76 -31.48
N ASP A 5 1.48 -52.92 -31.37
CA ASP A 5 2.23 -52.62 -30.15
C ASP A 5 2.35 -51.11 -29.90
N LEU A 6 2.52 -50.29 -30.94
CA LEU A 6 2.50 -48.83 -30.82
C LEU A 6 1.14 -48.29 -30.34
N THR A 7 0.05 -48.92 -30.80
CA THR A 7 -1.31 -48.53 -30.39
C THR A 7 -1.59 -48.90 -28.93
N LYS A 8 -1.08 -50.04 -28.45
CA LYS A 8 -1.13 -50.40 -27.03
C LYS A 8 -0.32 -49.46 -26.15
N GLN A 9 0.85 -49.04 -26.60
CA GLN A 9 1.69 -48.07 -25.87
C GLN A 9 1.01 -46.69 -25.76
N LEU A 10 0.38 -46.21 -26.84
CA LEU A 10 -0.38 -44.95 -26.81
C LEU A 10 -1.62 -45.02 -25.90
N ALA A 11 -2.35 -46.15 -25.91
CA ALA A 11 -3.50 -46.34 -25.03
C ALA A 11 -3.08 -46.43 -23.54
N GLN A 12 -1.95 -47.10 -23.24
CA GLN A 12 -1.42 -47.17 -21.88
C GLN A 12 -0.91 -45.81 -21.39
N GLN A 13 -0.26 -45.01 -22.26
CA GLN A 13 0.14 -43.65 -21.92
C GLN A 13 -1.05 -42.70 -21.70
N ALA A 14 -2.14 -42.85 -22.47
CA ALA A 14 -3.35 -42.06 -22.27
C ALA A 14 -4.03 -42.37 -20.91
N ILE A 15 -4.01 -43.63 -20.46
CA ILE A 15 -4.57 -44.04 -19.16
C ILE A 15 -3.67 -43.57 -18.01
N LEU A 16 -2.34 -43.68 -18.13
CA LEU A 16 -1.38 -43.17 -17.14
C LEU A 16 -1.40 -41.63 -17.02
N SER A 17 -1.71 -40.93 -18.12
CA SER A 17 -1.89 -39.46 -18.11
C SER A 17 -3.20 -39.03 -17.45
N ALA A 18 -4.21 -39.90 -17.41
CA ALA A 18 -5.51 -39.64 -16.79
C ALA A 18 -5.55 -39.96 -15.28
N THR A 19 -4.59 -40.73 -14.76
CA THR A 19 -4.42 -40.98 -13.31
C THR A 19 -3.43 -40.05 -12.63
N SER A 20 -2.79 -39.16 -13.41
CA SER A 20 -2.24 -37.93 -12.85
C SER A 20 -3.44 -37.09 -12.43
N ALA A 21 -3.88 -37.30 -11.19
CA ALA A 21 -4.73 -36.34 -10.48
C ALA A 21 -4.21 -34.96 -10.83
N PRO A 22 -5.06 -33.95 -11.11
CA PRO A 22 -4.57 -32.60 -11.22
C PRO A 22 -3.77 -32.40 -9.95
N GLU A 23 -2.44 -32.25 -10.10
CA GLU A 23 -1.62 -31.70 -9.07
C GLU A 23 -2.46 -30.54 -8.60
N LYS A 24 -2.81 -30.54 -7.31
CA LYS A 24 -3.25 -29.32 -6.67
C LYS A 24 -2.21 -28.32 -7.14
N LYS A 25 -2.57 -27.49 -8.12
CA LYS A 25 -2.12 -26.13 -8.21
C LYS A 25 -2.35 -25.71 -6.78
N GLU A 26 -1.29 -25.76 -5.98
CA GLU A 26 -1.26 -25.08 -4.70
C GLU A 26 -1.88 -23.76 -5.07
N ALA A 27 -3.12 -23.55 -4.59
CA ALA A 27 -3.87 -22.36 -4.91
C ALA A 27 -2.89 -21.28 -4.51
N SER A 28 -2.28 -20.65 -5.52
CA SER A 28 -1.18 -19.72 -5.33
C SER A 28 -1.72 -18.79 -4.29
N ALA A 29 -1.15 -18.86 -3.08
CA ALA A 29 -1.69 -18.16 -1.91
C ALA A 29 -2.06 -16.77 -2.41
N PRO A 30 -3.32 -16.31 -2.25
CA PRO A 30 -3.80 -15.12 -2.93
C PRO A 30 -2.73 -14.06 -2.76
N ALA A 31 -2.16 -13.61 -3.88
CA ALA A 31 -1.05 -12.67 -3.86
C ALA A 31 -1.43 -11.60 -2.84
N PRO A 32 -0.57 -11.32 -1.83
CA PRO A 32 -0.94 -10.42 -0.75
C PRO A 32 -1.47 -9.16 -1.40
N ALA A 33 -2.77 -8.88 -1.21
CA ALA A 33 -3.45 -7.84 -1.95
C ALA A 33 -2.62 -6.56 -1.82
N ASP A 34 -2.15 -6.02 -2.96
CA ASP A 34 -1.28 -4.86 -2.97
C ASP A 34 -1.92 -3.75 -2.14
N ASN A 35 -1.38 -3.51 -0.95
CA ASN A 35 -1.92 -2.53 -0.04
C ASN A 35 -1.28 -1.20 -0.36
N THR A 36 -1.79 -0.56 -1.43
CA THR A 36 -1.32 0.74 -1.93
C THR A 36 -1.12 1.75 -0.80
N GLY A 37 -2.00 1.74 0.22
CA GLY A 37 -1.86 2.63 1.37
C GLY A 37 -0.61 2.37 2.22
N LEU A 38 -0.25 1.11 2.45
CA LEU A 38 1.01 0.76 3.11
C LEU A 38 2.23 1.10 2.25
N THR A 39 2.14 0.97 0.93
CA THR A 39 3.22 1.39 0.02
C THR A 39 3.45 2.91 0.13
N ILE A 40 2.38 3.70 0.11
CA ILE A 40 2.46 5.17 0.31
C ILE A 40 3.10 5.50 1.67
N PHE A 41 2.75 4.77 2.72
CA PHE A 41 3.36 4.94 4.04
C PHE A 41 4.86 4.63 4.03
N GLY A 42 5.26 3.55 3.34
CA GLY A 42 6.66 3.18 3.16
C GLY A 42 7.48 4.30 2.51
N GLU A 43 6.95 4.89 1.43
CA GLU A 43 7.59 6.02 0.75
C GLU A 43 7.73 7.25 1.64
N ILE A 44 6.68 7.63 2.37
CA ILE A 44 6.74 8.75 3.32
C ILE A 44 7.76 8.47 4.43
N GLN A 45 7.78 7.23 4.94
CA GLN A 45 8.73 6.84 5.99
C GLN A 45 10.17 6.87 5.48
N ALA A 46 10.43 6.42 4.25
CA ALA A 46 11.74 6.49 3.62
C ALA A 46 12.20 7.94 3.45
N MET A 47 11.33 8.82 2.93
CA MET A 47 11.63 10.24 2.80
C MET A 47 11.94 10.89 4.16
N GLN A 48 11.19 10.59 5.21
CA GLN A 48 11.46 11.13 6.56
C GLN A 48 12.77 10.64 7.17
N ARG A 49 13.22 9.42 6.84
CA ARG A 49 14.49 8.86 7.33
C ARG A 49 15.70 9.48 6.63
N ALA A 50 15.53 9.98 5.40
CA ALA A 50 16.59 10.61 4.64
C ALA A 50 16.85 12.08 5.03
N LEU A 51 16.03 12.67 5.91
CA LEU A 51 16.16 14.06 6.34
C LEU A 51 17.33 14.27 7.29
N LYS A 52 18.03 15.40 7.12
CA LYS A 52 19.02 15.91 8.09
C LYS A 52 18.33 16.58 9.27
N GLU A 53 19.10 16.90 10.32
CA GLU A 53 18.60 17.54 11.53
C GLU A 53 17.99 18.93 11.29
N ASP A 54 18.46 19.63 10.26
CA ASP A 54 17.99 20.95 9.85
C ASP A 54 16.93 20.91 8.74
N GLU A 55 16.40 19.72 8.44
CA GLU A 55 15.43 19.48 7.37
C GLU A 55 14.11 18.88 7.89
N GLU A 56 13.02 19.22 7.22
CA GLU A 56 11.70 18.63 7.43
C GLU A 56 11.04 18.23 6.11
N LEU A 57 10.22 17.18 6.17
CA LEU A 57 9.38 16.76 5.06
C LEU A 57 8.04 17.51 5.13
N VAL A 58 7.78 18.32 4.14
CA VAL A 58 6.48 18.99 3.97
C VAL A 58 5.64 18.16 3.00
N VAL A 59 4.56 17.58 3.53
CA VAL A 59 3.58 16.82 2.74
C VAL A 59 2.35 17.68 2.54
N LEU A 60 1.99 17.89 1.28
CA LEU A 60 0.87 18.74 0.89
C LEU A 60 -0.13 17.91 0.09
N PHE A 61 -1.40 18.13 0.40
CA PHE A 61 -2.50 17.65 -0.43
C PHE A 61 -3.24 18.86 -0.99
N GLN A 62 -3.68 18.74 -2.25
CA GLN A 62 -4.43 19.78 -2.94
C GLN A 62 -5.67 19.17 -3.59
N SER A 63 -6.82 19.80 -3.35
CA SER A 63 -8.09 19.47 -4.01
C SER A 63 -8.77 20.77 -4.42
N GLY A 64 -8.77 21.04 -5.72
CA GLY A 64 -9.26 22.32 -6.25
C GLY A 64 -8.51 23.51 -5.64
N VAL A 65 -9.24 24.39 -4.97
CA VAL A 65 -8.71 25.58 -4.27
C VAL A 65 -8.20 25.28 -2.87
N GLU A 66 -8.55 24.13 -2.30
CA GLU A 66 -8.10 23.75 -0.96
C GLU A 66 -6.73 23.12 -1.02
N ARG A 67 -5.85 23.58 -0.12
CA ARG A 67 -4.54 23.01 0.10
C ARG A 67 -4.32 22.84 1.60
N ILE A 68 -3.91 21.66 2.00
CA ILE A 68 -3.58 21.37 3.38
C ILE A 68 -2.12 20.97 3.54
N ARG A 69 -1.52 21.36 4.66
CA ARG A 69 -0.28 20.76 5.13
C ARG A 69 -0.63 19.56 6.00
N VAL A 70 -0.34 18.38 5.47
CA VAL A 70 -0.63 17.09 6.11
C VAL A 70 0.38 16.87 7.23
N VAL A 71 -0.13 16.54 8.42
CA VAL A 71 0.67 16.19 9.60
C VAL A 71 0.42 14.76 10.07
N GLU A 72 -0.65 14.14 9.59
CA GLU A 72 -1.02 12.76 9.91
C GLU A 72 -1.70 12.10 8.72
N LEU A 73 -1.34 10.84 8.46
CA LEU A 73 -2.07 9.93 7.58
C LEU A 73 -2.53 8.73 8.42
N PHE A 74 -3.83 8.46 8.36
CA PHE A 74 -4.44 7.31 9.00
C PHE A 74 -5.03 6.37 7.94
N LEU A 75 -4.46 5.18 7.83
CA LEU A 75 -4.96 4.12 6.95
C LEU A 75 -6.14 3.45 7.64
N ARG A 76 -7.36 3.98 7.45
CA ARG A 76 -8.57 3.46 8.12
C ARG A 76 -8.89 2.03 7.71
N THR A 77 -8.73 1.75 6.42
CA THR A 77 -8.81 0.43 5.80
C THR A 77 -7.69 0.33 4.75
N PRO A 78 -7.35 -0.85 4.20
CA PRO A 78 -6.35 -0.96 3.13
C PRO A 78 -6.62 -0.06 1.91
N GLN A 79 -7.87 0.36 1.70
CA GLN A 79 -8.30 1.14 0.54
C GLN A 79 -8.57 2.61 0.86
N VAL A 80 -8.71 3.01 2.13
CA VAL A 80 -9.13 4.36 2.52
C VAL A 80 -8.11 4.99 3.46
N ILE A 81 -7.63 6.16 3.07
CA ILE A 81 -6.70 6.97 3.85
C ILE A 81 -7.41 8.25 4.30
N VAL A 82 -7.21 8.60 5.57
CA VAL A 82 -7.62 9.88 6.14
C VAL A 82 -6.38 10.74 6.35
N LEU A 83 -6.32 11.89 5.70
CA LEU A 83 -5.28 12.90 5.92
C LEU A 83 -5.79 13.90 6.95
N SER A 84 -4.99 14.22 7.96
CA SER A 84 -5.27 15.32 8.90
C SER A 84 -4.17 16.39 8.77
N GLY A 85 -4.58 17.65 8.84
CA GLY A 85 -3.66 18.77 8.66
C GLY A 85 -4.28 20.12 8.97
N GLN A 86 -3.54 21.17 8.66
CA GLN A 86 -4.02 22.55 8.71
C GLN A 86 -4.16 23.09 7.29
N ASP A 87 -5.26 23.79 7.02
CA ASP A 87 -5.45 24.58 5.80
C ASP A 87 -4.68 25.92 5.87
N GLN A 88 -4.82 26.76 4.85
CA GLN A 88 -4.19 28.10 4.83
C GLN A 88 -4.70 29.03 5.93
N SER A 89 -5.93 28.81 6.41
CA SER A 89 -6.56 29.57 7.48
C SER A 89 -6.24 29.02 8.88
N ARG A 90 -5.37 28.00 8.96
CA ARG A 90 -5.01 27.26 10.19
C ARG A 90 -6.15 26.49 10.84
N ASN A 91 -7.18 26.16 10.08
CA ASN A 91 -8.24 25.27 10.54
C ASN A 91 -7.79 23.81 10.45
N LEU A 92 -8.14 23.02 11.47
CA LEU A 92 -7.97 21.58 11.42
C LEU A 92 -8.86 21.02 10.30
N THR A 93 -8.24 20.42 9.29
CA THR A 93 -8.91 19.89 8.11
C THR A 93 -8.61 18.40 7.98
N ARG A 94 -9.64 17.63 7.63
CA ARG A 94 -9.54 16.18 7.39
C ARG A 94 -10.04 15.83 6.01
N ILE A 95 -9.30 14.98 5.32
CA ILE A 95 -9.59 14.59 3.95
C ILE A 95 -9.66 13.07 3.91
N ILE A 96 -10.74 12.54 3.34
CA ILE A 96 -10.97 11.10 3.20
C ILE A 96 -10.85 10.78 1.72
N THR A 97 -9.93 9.91 1.35
CA THR A 97 -9.68 9.56 -0.05
C THR A 97 -9.37 8.08 -0.21
N PRO A 98 -9.75 7.47 -1.35
CA PRO A 98 -9.20 6.19 -1.75
C PRO A 98 -7.67 6.27 -1.85
N ALA A 99 -6.98 5.22 -1.42
CA ALA A 99 -5.52 5.11 -1.52
C ALA A 99 -5.07 5.11 -3.00
N ALA A 100 -5.86 4.52 -3.89
CA ALA A 100 -5.55 4.42 -5.31
C ALA A 100 -5.55 5.76 -6.06
N SER A 101 -6.29 6.77 -5.58
CA SER A 101 -6.37 8.10 -6.18
C SER A 101 -5.60 9.16 -5.40
N LEU A 102 -4.92 8.78 -4.31
CA LEU A 102 -4.20 9.73 -3.48
C LEU A 102 -2.94 10.21 -4.20
N GLN A 103 -2.86 11.52 -4.40
CA GLN A 103 -1.64 12.19 -4.83
C GLN A 103 -1.18 13.17 -3.75
N LEU A 104 0.10 13.09 -3.40
CA LEU A 104 0.73 13.96 -2.41
C LEU A 104 1.89 14.70 -3.06
N LEU A 105 2.03 15.98 -2.74
CA LEU A 105 3.22 16.74 -3.04
C LEU A 105 4.13 16.74 -1.82
N CYS A 106 5.25 16.02 -1.93
CA CYS A 106 6.25 15.88 -0.88
C CYS A 106 7.49 16.72 -1.23
N LYS A 107 7.96 17.56 -0.31
CA LYS A 107 9.18 18.34 -0.50
C LYS A 107 9.97 18.46 0.79
N THR A 108 11.29 18.38 0.68
CA THR A 108 12.21 18.67 1.77
C THR A 108 12.39 20.17 1.89
N MET A 109 12.28 20.71 3.10
CA MET A 109 12.56 22.11 3.39
C MET A 109 13.47 22.23 4.60
N LYS A 110 14.17 23.36 4.71
CA LYS A 110 14.90 23.70 5.94
C LYS A 110 13.92 24.00 7.06
N VAL A 111 14.22 23.51 8.25
CA VAL A 111 13.47 23.84 9.46
C VAL A 111 13.64 25.34 9.72
N ALA A 112 12.54 26.01 10.07
CA ALA A 112 12.58 27.43 10.43
C ALA A 112 13.53 27.65 11.63
N ALA A 113 14.22 28.79 11.67
CA ALA A 113 15.16 29.10 12.75
C ALA A 113 14.47 29.01 14.14
N GLY A 114 15.02 28.17 15.03
CA GLY A 114 14.45 27.89 16.36
C GLY A 114 13.22 26.97 16.36
N GLY A 115 12.79 26.49 15.19
CA GLY A 115 11.68 25.56 15.03
C GLY A 115 12.08 24.10 15.29
N LYS A 116 11.08 23.25 15.56
CA LYS A 116 11.25 21.79 15.58
C LYS A 116 10.80 21.21 14.24
N PRO A 117 11.54 20.24 13.66
CA PRO A 117 11.11 19.57 12.44
C PRO A 117 9.77 18.86 12.68
N VAL A 118 8.79 19.13 11.81
CA VAL A 118 7.50 18.44 11.88
C VAL A 118 7.60 17.11 11.16
N ARG A 119 7.23 16.03 11.86
CA ARG A 119 7.11 14.71 11.26
C ARG A 119 5.65 14.39 10.99
N VAL A 120 5.44 13.73 9.85
CA VAL A 120 4.16 13.19 9.45
C VAL A 120 3.93 11.87 10.18
N ALA A 121 2.87 11.82 10.97
CA ALA A 121 2.44 10.61 11.65
C ALA A 121 1.81 9.63 10.65
N LEU A 122 2.23 8.37 10.68
CA LEU A 122 1.69 7.29 9.85
C LEU A 122 1.02 6.29 10.78
N ILE A 123 -0.31 6.21 10.71
CA ILE A 123 -1.12 5.45 11.66
C ILE A 123 -1.88 4.35 10.92
N THR A 124 -1.75 3.13 11.41
CA THR A 124 -2.57 1.98 10.99
C THR A 124 -3.60 1.67 12.07
N PRO A 125 -4.75 1.05 11.74
CA PRO A 125 -5.74 0.70 12.74
C PRO A 125 -5.14 -0.34 13.68
N LYS A 126 -5.43 -0.21 14.97
CA LYS A 126 -5.17 -1.30 15.91
C LYS A 126 -6.14 -2.44 15.57
N LYS A 127 -5.69 -3.68 15.64
CA LYS A 127 -6.63 -4.82 15.59
C LYS A 127 -7.56 -4.67 16.79
N ASP A 128 -8.82 -4.33 16.57
CA ASP A 128 -9.81 -4.35 17.62
C ASP A 128 -9.98 -5.80 18.08
N SER A 129 -9.47 -6.11 19.28
CA SER A 129 -9.68 -7.38 19.98
C SER A 129 -11.10 -7.46 20.60
N THR A 130 -12.11 -6.98 19.90
CA THR A 130 -13.52 -7.03 20.34
C THR A 130 -14.45 -7.33 19.17
N ALA A 131 -14.25 -8.49 18.55
CA ALA A 131 -15.39 -9.25 18.02
C ALA A 131 -15.80 -10.21 19.14
N LYS A 132 -16.88 -9.87 19.84
CA LYS A 132 -17.57 -10.72 20.79
C LYS A 132 -18.83 -11.26 20.11
#